data_AF-A0A2N2NGM7-F1
#
_entry.id   AF-A0A2N2NGM7-F1
#
_cell.length_a   1.000
_cell.length_b   1.000
_cell.length_c   1.000
_cell.angle_alpha   90.00
_cell.angle_beta   90.00
_cell.angle_gamma   90.00
#
_symmetry.space_group_name_H-M   'P 1'
#
loop_
_entity.id
_entity.type
_entity.pdbx_description
1 polymer ?
#
loop_
_entity_poly.entity_id
_entity_poly.type
_entity_poly.pdbx_seq_one_letter_code
_entity_poly.pdbx_strand_id
1 'polypeptide(L)'
;MDREKFIKMMAEAKLYDLTQDCSIFTPPFPGDKALEVHFFKRVTGAFGGGAGANGQILNWSNTVGTHLVGETAYHSGGRPISDIPLEDLSGVGVVADISGMVEDYGLYTPEMIEKAVDVKEGDVLIIYTGYSRYSWDKPDVVNPKAQGGVESKEFGFLVRHPGPSPEFFQWVLDKKLKWVGVDCGTIEHPMNTPIRRLHENEFNKAEAKLKAKYGKTWDEMFPQDWYYEMTHVTMPKHHAIFVESIVGQVSELKNQRAWISCQPIPFMEVETAWARVAAYQAPEWMKAEEFFAEMEKAEMFDMTVPFSVRSPQWANYEPLSVKYFKRVGGAHYGMARNGSICNASIHLATHMDGEKHFYPNGRSIGQTPLEDWVGPGVVADISHLVSNSSVYTPAMIESVVDVHEGDILVIKTGWYDYGWKSENSDEFRYMIKHPGPSPDFAVWAAEKKIKWIGVDCVAADHPMNTIQRVWHPKTFEEANEKLKRDFGKDWDEMYPLDHYYQDMHLNLFPKKIVHAENLGLELADLPSGRYYIGCFVQKGMEIESMWGRFVAFKEG
;
A
#
# COMPACT_ATOMS: atom_id res chain seq x y z
N MET A 1 27.59 4.31 4.30
CA MET A 1 27.43 5.31 5.40
C MET A 1 27.29 4.55 6.74
N ASP A 2 27.45 5.16 7.93
CA ASP A 2 27.05 4.46 9.17
C ASP A 2 25.53 4.57 9.42
N ARG A 3 24.99 3.71 10.31
CA ARG A 3 23.55 3.60 10.59
C ARG A 3 22.91 4.92 11.02
N GLU A 4 23.53 5.64 11.94
CA GLU A 4 22.99 6.89 12.48
C GLU A 4 22.93 7.97 11.39
N LYS A 5 24.01 8.10 10.61
CA LYS A 5 24.04 9.06 9.50
C LYS A 5 23.06 8.66 8.39
N PHE A 6 22.85 7.37 8.14
CA PHE A 6 21.85 6.88 7.17
C PHE A 6 20.41 7.17 7.62
N ILE A 7 20.06 6.88 8.87
CA ILE A 7 18.76 7.19 9.43
C ILE A 7 18.51 8.70 9.39
N LYS A 8 19.52 9.51 9.76
CA LYS A 8 19.43 10.97 9.64
C LYS A 8 19.21 11.42 8.19
N MET A 9 19.95 10.84 7.24
CA MET A 9 19.79 11.11 5.81
C MET A 9 18.35 10.85 5.35
N MET A 10 17.76 9.72 5.74
CA MET A 10 16.38 9.37 5.41
C MET A 10 15.36 10.27 6.10
N ALA A 11 15.55 10.57 7.39
CA ALA A 11 14.64 11.41 8.17
C ALA A 11 14.61 12.87 7.69
N GLU A 12 15.72 13.38 7.15
CA GLU A 12 15.82 14.75 6.64
C GLU A 12 15.61 14.81 5.10
N ALA A 13 15.42 13.67 4.43
CA ALA A 13 15.11 13.62 3.01
C ALA A 13 13.74 14.26 2.74
N LYS A 14 13.60 14.94 1.61
CA LYS A 14 12.31 15.53 1.19
C LYS A 14 11.41 14.41 0.70
N LEU A 15 10.32 14.18 1.42
CA LEU A 15 9.33 13.15 1.12
C LEU A 15 8.15 13.73 0.35
N TYR A 16 7.71 13.02 -0.69
CA TYR A 16 6.54 13.34 -1.49
C TYR A 16 5.58 12.15 -1.54
N ASP A 17 4.31 12.38 -1.22
CA ASP A 17 3.24 11.38 -1.41
C ASP A 17 2.64 11.55 -2.81
N LEU A 18 2.84 10.56 -3.67
CA LEU A 18 2.38 10.60 -5.07
C LEU A 18 1.04 9.88 -5.27
N THR A 19 0.37 9.54 -4.17
CA THR A 19 -0.83 8.70 -4.16
C THR A 19 -2.09 9.56 -4.20
N GLN A 20 -3.03 9.20 -5.08
CA GLN A 20 -4.39 9.72 -5.13
C GLN A 20 -5.16 9.34 -3.86
N ASP A 21 -6.01 10.24 -3.38
CA ASP A 21 -6.97 9.87 -2.33
C ASP A 21 -7.90 8.76 -2.84
N CYS A 22 -8.19 7.76 -2.01
CA CYS A 22 -9.05 6.63 -2.36
C CYS A 22 -10.33 6.67 -1.51
N SER A 23 -11.46 6.97 -2.15
CA SER A 23 -12.76 7.16 -1.53
C SER A 23 -13.84 6.38 -2.27
N ILE A 24 -15.01 6.22 -1.66
CA ILE A 24 -16.24 5.80 -2.36
C ILE A 24 -16.61 6.70 -3.54
N PHE A 25 -16.04 7.91 -3.63
CA PHE A 25 -16.19 8.83 -4.76
C PHE A 25 -15.08 8.71 -5.81
N THR A 26 -14.05 7.92 -5.56
CA THR A 26 -13.00 7.68 -6.54
C THR A 26 -13.55 6.77 -7.65
N PRO A 27 -13.58 7.24 -8.90
CA PRO A 27 -14.08 6.43 -10.00
C PRO A 27 -13.11 5.26 -10.27
N PRO A 28 -13.61 4.01 -10.39
CA PRO A 28 -12.82 2.91 -10.92
C PRO A 28 -12.58 3.10 -12.43
N PHE A 29 -11.75 2.23 -13.03
CA PHE A 29 -11.73 2.10 -14.49
C PHE A 29 -13.14 1.77 -15.02
N PRO A 30 -13.62 2.38 -16.13
CA PRO A 30 -14.99 2.21 -16.57
C PRO A 30 -15.38 0.74 -16.81
N GLY A 31 -16.45 0.31 -16.14
CA GLY A 31 -16.95 -1.07 -16.15
C GLY A 31 -16.44 -1.93 -14.99
N ASP A 32 -15.45 -1.46 -14.23
CA ASP A 32 -14.95 -2.12 -13.03
C ASP A 32 -15.77 -1.69 -11.79
N LYS A 33 -15.59 -2.39 -10.66
CA LYS A 33 -16.40 -2.17 -9.46
C LYS A 33 -15.87 -1.00 -8.62
N ALA A 34 -16.76 -0.06 -8.30
CA ALA A 34 -16.49 1.03 -7.37
C ALA A 34 -16.28 0.52 -5.93
N LEU A 35 -15.61 1.33 -5.11
CA LEU A 35 -15.38 1.03 -3.70
C LEU A 35 -16.68 1.10 -2.89
N GLU A 36 -16.99 0.02 -2.18
CA GLU A 36 -18.01 -0.02 -1.14
C GLU A 36 -17.35 -0.18 0.22
N VAL A 37 -17.83 0.60 1.19
CA VAL A 37 -17.38 0.55 2.59
C VAL A 37 -18.58 0.26 3.48
N HIS A 38 -18.57 -0.85 4.21
CA HIS A 38 -19.66 -1.25 5.09
C HIS A 38 -19.15 -1.55 6.49
N PHE A 39 -19.67 -0.83 7.50
CA PHE A 39 -19.42 -1.20 8.89
C PHE A 39 -20.28 -2.41 9.28
N PHE A 40 -19.65 -3.56 9.54
CA PHE A 40 -20.33 -4.73 10.09
C PHE A 40 -20.31 -4.75 11.63
N LYS A 41 -19.43 -3.94 12.24
CA LYS A 41 -19.33 -3.75 13.69
C LYS A 41 -19.07 -2.27 14.01
N ARG A 42 -19.58 -1.83 15.16
CA ARG A 42 -19.36 -0.49 15.74
C ARG A 42 -18.88 -0.61 17.17
N VAL A 43 -18.20 0.42 17.67
CA VAL A 43 -17.71 0.49 19.06
C VAL A 43 -18.81 0.21 20.10
N THR A 44 -20.06 0.58 19.85
CA THR A 44 -21.18 0.33 20.77
C THR A 44 -21.72 -1.10 20.75
N GLY A 45 -21.29 -1.94 19.81
CA GLY A 45 -21.90 -3.24 19.49
C GLY A 45 -21.05 -4.45 19.86
N ALA A 46 -20.20 -4.39 20.88
CA ALA A 46 -19.39 -5.55 21.26
C ALA A 46 -20.26 -6.71 21.78
N PHE A 47 -19.95 -7.92 21.33
CA PHE A 47 -20.51 -9.14 21.94
C PHE A 47 -20.08 -9.19 23.41
N GLY A 48 -21.05 -9.21 24.35
CA GLY A 48 -20.78 -9.40 25.78
C GLY A 48 -20.70 -8.12 26.65
N GLY A 49 -20.99 -6.93 26.10
CA GLY A 49 -21.24 -5.72 26.92
C GLY A 49 -20.03 -4.82 27.25
N GLY A 50 -18.84 -5.09 26.71
CA GLY A 50 -17.69 -4.18 26.77
C GLY A 50 -17.67 -3.11 25.66
N ALA A 51 -16.70 -2.19 25.70
CA ALA A 51 -16.42 -1.30 24.57
C ALA A 51 -15.94 -2.15 23.37
N GLY A 52 -16.59 -2.01 22.22
CA GLY A 52 -16.24 -2.72 21.01
C GLY A 52 -15.22 -1.97 20.16
N ALA A 53 -14.98 -2.50 18.97
CA ALA A 53 -14.22 -1.85 17.91
C ALA A 53 -15.14 -1.58 16.73
N ASN A 54 -14.79 -0.61 15.89
CA ASN A 54 -15.33 -0.54 14.54
C ASN A 54 -14.76 -1.69 13.70
N GLY A 55 -15.50 -2.16 12.73
CA GLY A 55 -14.98 -3.12 11.75
C GLY A 55 -15.66 -2.88 10.42
N GLN A 56 -14.88 -2.71 9.36
CA GLN A 56 -15.42 -2.57 8.01
C GLN A 56 -15.15 -3.79 7.15
N ILE A 57 -16.08 -4.01 6.22
CA ILE A 57 -15.91 -4.86 5.05
C ILE A 57 -15.80 -3.94 3.85
N LEU A 58 -14.83 -4.22 2.98
CA LEU A 58 -14.73 -3.58 1.67
C LEU A 58 -15.23 -4.51 0.59
N ASN A 59 -15.85 -3.95 -0.44
CA ASN A 59 -16.08 -4.62 -1.71
C ASN A 59 -15.60 -3.71 -2.84
N TRP A 60 -14.61 -4.14 -3.61
CA TRP A 60 -13.89 -3.22 -4.50
C TRP A 60 -13.27 -3.94 -5.70
N SER A 61 -12.83 -3.15 -6.69
CA SER A 61 -11.81 -3.55 -7.65
C SER A 61 -10.54 -2.75 -7.38
N ASN A 62 -9.37 -3.32 -7.66
CA ASN A 62 -8.08 -2.68 -7.38
C ASN A 62 -7.73 -1.54 -8.36
N THR A 63 -8.64 -1.17 -9.27
CA THR A 63 -8.47 -0.03 -10.18
C THR A 63 -9.02 1.29 -9.63
N VAL A 64 -9.55 1.29 -8.40
CA VAL A 64 -9.96 2.52 -7.69
C VAL A 64 -8.75 3.17 -7.04
N GLY A 65 -8.31 4.35 -7.46
CA GLY A 65 -7.16 5.02 -6.85
C GLY A 65 -5.82 4.66 -7.49
N THR A 66 -4.71 5.08 -6.87
CA THR A 66 -3.36 4.70 -7.30
C THR A 66 -3.11 3.21 -7.08
N HIS A 67 -2.63 2.53 -8.12
CA HIS A 67 -2.43 1.09 -8.08
C HIS A 67 -1.33 0.64 -9.03
N LEU A 68 -0.72 -0.50 -8.68
CA LEU A 68 0.19 -1.23 -9.54
C LEU A 68 -0.60 -2.18 -10.44
N VAL A 69 -0.23 -2.20 -11.72
CA VAL A 69 -0.74 -3.14 -12.72
C VAL A 69 0.32 -4.22 -12.94
N GLY A 70 0.04 -5.42 -12.46
CA GLY A 70 0.97 -6.55 -12.54
C GLY A 70 0.94 -7.25 -13.89
N GLU A 71 1.88 -8.17 -14.07
CA GLU A 71 1.97 -9.00 -15.28
C GLU A 71 0.69 -9.79 -15.54
N THR A 72 0.05 -10.28 -14.47
CA THR A 72 -1.20 -11.05 -14.55
C THR A 72 -2.40 -10.23 -15.01
N ALA A 73 -2.30 -8.90 -15.09
CA ALA A 73 -3.34 -8.06 -15.71
C ALA A 73 -3.43 -8.33 -17.22
N TYR A 74 -2.30 -8.63 -17.86
CA TYR A 74 -2.22 -8.83 -19.29
C TYR A 74 -1.96 -10.30 -19.67
N HIS A 75 -1.24 -11.02 -18.82
CA HIS A 75 -0.77 -12.36 -19.09
C HIS A 75 -1.08 -13.28 -17.91
N SER A 76 -2.08 -14.16 -18.04
CA SER A 76 -2.54 -14.97 -16.91
C SER A 76 -1.49 -15.92 -16.29
N GLY A 77 -0.38 -16.18 -16.99
CA GLY A 77 0.77 -16.94 -16.46
C GLY A 77 1.91 -16.06 -15.94
N GLY A 78 1.69 -14.75 -15.79
CA GLY A 78 2.68 -13.81 -15.27
C GLY A 78 2.90 -13.94 -13.77
N ARG A 79 3.93 -13.25 -13.29
CA ARG A 79 4.28 -13.17 -11.86
C ARG A 79 3.15 -12.53 -11.04
N PRO A 80 2.75 -13.13 -9.90
CA PRO A 80 1.85 -12.50 -8.93
C PRO A 80 2.43 -11.22 -8.32
N ILE A 81 1.59 -10.31 -7.83
CA ILE A 81 2.02 -9.06 -7.19
C ILE A 81 2.92 -9.35 -5.98
N SER A 82 2.58 -10.36 -5.18
CA SER A 82 3.34 -10.79 -4.01
C SER A 82 4.77 -11.24 -4.30
N ASP A 83 5.07 -11.59 -5.54
CA ASP A 83 6.35 -12.17 -5.94
C ASP A 83 7.26 -11.14 -6.62
N ILE A 84 6.80 -9.88 -6.75
CA ILE A 84 7.62 -8.78 -7.26
C ILE A 84 8.60 -8.33 -6.15
N PRO A 85 9.92 -8.43 -6.35
CA PRO A 85 10.93 -8.00 -5.39
C PRO A 85 10.84 -6.50 -5.08
N LEU A 86 11.19 -6.10 -3.85
CA LEU A 86 11.24 -4.68 -3.46
C LEU A 86 12.24 -3.87 -4.29
N GLU A 87 13.32 -4.51 -4.75
CA GLU A 87 14.31 -3.90 -5.65
C GLU A 87 13.73 -3.56 -7.03
N ASP A 88 12.74 -4.31 -7.53
CA ASP A 88 12.04 -3.99 -8.78
C ASP A 88 11.04 -2.84 -8.58
N LEU A 89 10.55 -2.66 -7.35
CA LEU A 89 9.54 -1.67 -6.99
C LEU A 89 10.11 -0.30 -6.63
N SER A 90 11.43 -0.20 -6.42
CA SER A 90 12.10 1.03 -5.97
C SER A 90 13.39 1.29 -6.74
N GLY A 91 13.69 2.56 -6.97
CA GLY A 91 14.96 2.94 -7.57
C GLY A 91 15.08 4.44 -7.85
N VAL A 92 16.22 4.83 -8.41
CA VAL A 92 16.36 6.16 -9.00
C VAL A 92 15.39 6.28 -10.16
N GLY A 93 14.65 7.37 -10.19
CA GLY A 93 13.72 7.64 -11.27
C GLY A 93 13.62 9.11 -11.62
N VAL A 94 12.81 9.37 -12.64
CA VAL A 94 12.59 10.71 -13.18
C VAL A 94 11.12 10.91 -13.54
N VAL A 95 10.60 12.11 -13.26
CA VAL A 95 9.26 12.51 -13.68
C VAL A 95 9.35 13.36 -14.94
N ALA A 96 8.90 12.84 -16.07
CA ALA A 96 8.93 13.53 -17.35
C ALA A 96 7.68 14.42 -17.52
N ASP A 97 7.85 15.73 -17.46
CA ASP A 97 6.76 16.69 -17.73
C ASP A 97 6.60 16.90 -19.24
N ILE A 98 5.63 16.16 -19.78
CA ILE A 98 5.19 16.29 -21.17
C ILE A 98 3.84 16.99 -21.28
N SER A 99 3.34 17.61 -20.20
CA SER A 99 1.99 18.21 -20.16
C SER A 99 1.75 19.31 -21.20
N GLY A 100 2.80 20.00 -21.63
CA GLY A 100 2.74 20.98 -22.72
C GLY A 100 2.89 20.39 -24.14
N MET A 101 3.12 19.08 -24.27
CA MET A 101 3.36 18.39 -25.56
C MET A 101 2.20 17.47 -25.96
N VAL A 102 1.25 17.26 -25.06
CA VAL A 102 0.11 16.35 -25.23
C VAL A 102 -1.22 17.06 -25.05
N GLU A 103 -2.28 16.44 -25.55
CA GLU A 103 -3.64 16.97 -25.58
C GLU A 103 -4.64 15.81 -25.61
N ASP A 104 -5.95 16.09 -25.53
CA ASP A 104 -6.99 15.07 -25.52
C ASP A 104 -6.81 14.07 -26.69
N TYR A 105 -6.81 12.78 -26.39
CA TYR A 105 -6.60 11.65 -27.32
C TYR A 105 -5.26 11.65 -28.07
N GLY A 106 -4.29 12.43 -27.59
CA GLY A 106 -2.96 12.50 -28.18
C GLY A 106 -2.12 11.25 -27.93
N LEU A 107 -1.09 11.07 -28.75
CA LEU A 107 -0.03 10.09 -28.49
C LEU A 107 1.20 10.80 -27.91
N TYR A 108 1.78 10.24 -26.84
CA TYR A 108 3.11 10.59 -26.38
C TYR A 108 4.13 9.57 -26.91
N THR A 109 5.33 10.06 -27.24
CA THR A 109 6.40 9.25 -27.84
C THR A 109 7.65 9.24 -26.95
N PRO A 110 8.55 8.27 -27.11
CA PRO A 110 9.88 8.31 -26.49
C PRO A 110 10.62 9.62 -26.75
N GLU A 111 10.53 10.18 -27.96
CA GLU A 111 11.17 11.46 -28.30
C GLU A 111 10.64 12.63 -27.45
N MET A 112 9.33 12.69 -27.18
CA MET A 112 8.76 13.73 -26.31
C MET A 112 9.28 13.61 -24.87
N ILE A 113 9.43 12.37 -24.39
CA ILE A 113 9.92 12.08 -23.03
C ILE A 113 11.40 12.44 -22.92
N GLU A 114 12.24 11.96 -23.85
CA GLU A 114 13.69 12.22 -23.89
C GLU A 114 14.03 13.70 -24.14
N LYS A 115 13.09 14.45 -24.76
CA LYS A 115 13.20 15.91 -24.88
C LYS A 115 12.96 16.62 -23.54
N ALA A 116 12.13 16.06 -22.67
CA ALA A 116 11.83 16.63 -21.36
C ALA A 116 12.91 16.28 -20.33
N VAL A 117 13.40 15.05 -20.34
CA VAL A 117 14.34 14.51 -19.34
C VAL A 117 15.26 13.44 -19.95
N ASP A 118 16.44 13.25 -19.36
CA ASP A 118 17.31 12.10 -19.66
C ASP A 118 16.83 10.86 -18.88
N VAL A 119 16.33 9.85 -19.61
CA VAL A 119 15.89 8.57 -19.02
C VAL A 119 17.00 7.54 -19.16
N LYS A 120 17.52 7.05 -18.03
CA LYS A 120 18.61 6.08 -17.99
C LYS A 120 18.08 4.65 -18.02
N GLU A 121 18.95 3.73 -18.43
CA GLU A 121 18.66 2.31 -18.34
C GLU A 121 18.43 1.91 -16.88
N GLY A 122 17.37 1.15 -16.58
CA GLY A 122 17.04 0.74 -15.21
C GLY A 122 16.31 1.78 -14.36
N ASP A 123 16.01 2.96 -14.90
CA ASP A 123 15.27 4.00 -14.18
C ASP A 123 13.83 3.56 -13.86
N VAL A 124 13.28 4.15 -12.80
CA VAL A 124 11.83 4.36 -12.67
C VAL A 124 11.43 5.57 -13.51
N LEU A 125 10.34 5.47 -14.27
CA LEU A 125 9.81 6.60 -15.06
C LEU A 125 8.38 6.94 -14.63
N ILE A 126 8.11 8.21 -14.30
CA ILE A 126 6.73 8.70 -14.23
C ILE A 126 6.48 9.68 -15.38
N ILE A 127 5.44 9.44 -16.17
CA ILE A 127 5.01 10.32 -17.24
C ILE A 127 3.96 11.28 -16.69
N TYR A 128 4.32 12.56 -16.57
CA TYR A 128 3.41 13.63 -16.17
C TYR A 128 2.80 14.28 -17.42
N THR A 129 1.56 13.91 -17.70
CA THR A 129 0.74 14.46 -18.79
C THR A 129 -0.05 15.70 -18.34
N GLY A 130 -0.09 15.96 -17.03
CA GLY A 130 -0.89 17.00 -16.40
C GLY A 130 -2.35 16.60 -16.20
N TYR A 131 -2.77 15.41 -16.63
CA TYR A 131 -4.16 14.95 -16.53
C TYR A 131 -4.58 14.58 -15.11
N SER A 132 -3.62 14.49 -14.18
CA SER A 132 -3.89 14.40 -12.75
C SER A 132 -4.78 15.55 -12.24
N ARG A 133 -4.81 16.70 -12.93
CA ARG A 133 -5.78 17.79 -12.68
C ARG A 133 -7.26 17.37 -12.77
N TYR A 134 -7.56 16.31 -13.51
CA TYR A 134 -8.91 15.74 -13.66
C TYR A 134 -9.21 14.64 -12.64
N SER A 135 -8.27 14.34 -11.75
CA SER A 135 -8.53 13.44 -10.63
C SER A 135 -9.68 13.97 -9.75
N TRP A 136 -10.44 13.06 -9.15
CA TRP A 136 -11.60 13.38 -8.32
C TRP A 136 -11.23 14.27 -7.11
N ASP A 137 -10.04 14.06 -6.55
CA ASP A 137 -9.48 14.71 -5.36
C ASP A 137 -8.78 16.05 -5.65
N LYS A 138 -8.82 16.53 -6.90
CA LYS A 138 -8.26 17.83 -7.28
C LYS A 138 -9.34 18.91 -7.42
N PRO A 139 -8.98 20.21 -7.38
CA PRO A 139 -9.92 21.28 -7.69
C PRO A 139 -10.55 21.13 -9.08
N ASP A 140 -11.74 21.70 -9.26
CA ASP A 140 -12.43 21.69 -10.54
C ASP A 140 -11.67 22.45 -11.64
N VAL A 141 -11.72 21.92 -12.86
CA VAL A 141 -11.14 22.57 -14.05
C VAL A 141 -12.24 23.35 -14.76
N VAL A 142 -12.18 24.67 -14.67
CA VAL A 142 -13.14 25.56 -15.33
C VAL A 142 -12.98 25.51 -16.84
N ASN A 143 -14.06 25.21 -17.56
CA ASN A 143 -14.11 25.28 -19.02
C ASN A 143 -15.46 25.86 -19.48
N PRO A 144 -15.49 27.09 -20.02
CA PRO A 144 -16.71 27.71 -20.55
C PRO A 144 -17.39 26.95 -21.70
N LYS A 145 -16.66 26.06 -22.39
CA LYS A 145 -17.20 25.21 -23.47
C LYS A 145 -17.80 23.91 -22.95
N ALA A 146 -17.51 23.53 -21.71
CA ALA A 146 -18.06 22.32 -21.11
C ALA A 146 -19.50 22.58 -20.59
N GLN A 147 -20.31 21.53 -20.56
CA GLN A 147 -21.64 21.61 -19.97
C GLN A 147 -21.51 21.95 -18.47
N GLY A 148 -22.19 23.01 -18.03
CA GLY A 148 -22.09 23.49 -16.65
C GLY A 148 -20.84 24.33 -16.35
N GLY A 149 -20.01 24.65 -17.35
CA GLY A 149 -18.84 25.52 -17.18
C GLY A 149 -17.63 24.85 -16.53
N VAL A 150 -17.68 23.53 -16.31
CA VAL A 150 -16.63 22.74 -15.64
C VAL A 150 -16.37 21.48 -16.45
N GLU A 151 -15.11 21.09 -16.59
CA GLU A 151 -14.73 19.84 -17.24
C GLU A 151 -15.22 18.62 -16.47
N SER A 152 -15.67 17.60 -17.20
CA SER A 152 -15.89 16.29 -16.61
C SER A 152 -14.54 15.68 -16.23
N LYS A 153 -14.31 15.57 -14.92
CA LYS A 153 -13.15 14.94 -14.29
C LYS A 153 -12.97 13.50 -14.75
N GLU A 154 -14.00 12.67 -14.61
CA GLU A 154 -13.94 11.26 -15.04
C GLU A 154 -13.62 11.11 -16.52
N PHE A 155 -14.29 11.85 -17.41
CA PHE A 155 -13.97 11.78 -18.84
C PHE A 155 -12.56 12.28 -19.15
N GLY A 156 -12.11 13.36 -18.51
CA GLY A 156 -10.73 13.83 -18.64
C GLY A 156 -9.74 12.74 -18.22
N PHE A 157 -9.94 12.19 -17.02
CA PHE A 157 -9.00 11.30 -16.35
C PHE A 157 -8.98 9.87 -16.91
N LEU A 158 -10.11 9.33 -17.40
CA LEU A 158 -10.26 7.93 -17.83
C LEU A 158 -10.50 7.74 -19.33
N VAL A 159 -10.94 8.77 -20.05
CA VAL A 159 -11.42 8.62 -21.45
C VAL A 159 -10.61 9.44 -22.45
N ARG A 160 -10.31 10.70 -22.11
CA ARG A 160 -9.72 11.68 -23.02
C ARG A 160 -8.21 11.82 -22.88
N HIS A 161 -7.61 11.27 -21.83
CA HIS A 161 -6.17 11.41 -21.62
C HIS A 161 -5.34 10.84 -22.77
N PRO A 162 -4.14 11.41 -23.02
CA PRO A 162 -3.22 10.88 -24.02
C PRO A 162 -2.68 9.52 -23.59
N GLY A 163 -2.10 8.80 -24.55
CA GLY A 163 -1.50 7.48 -24.32
C GLY A 163 -0.25 7.26 -25.17
N PRO A 164 0.43 6.11 -24.99
CA PRO A 164 1.68 5.82 -25.65
C PRO A 164 1.52 5.55 -27.14
N SER A 165 2.48 5.99 -27.93
CA SER A 165 2.68 5.57 -29.32
C SER A 165 3.15 4.10 -29.41
N PRO A 166 2.99 3.42 -30.56
CA PRO A 166 3.44 2.03 -30.72
C PRO A 166 4.92 1.77 -30.35
N GLU A 167 5.83 2.67 -30.73
CA GLU A 167 7.27 2.57 -30.45
C GLU A 167 7.63 2.70 -28.96
N PHE A 168 6.71 3.24 -28.14
CA PHE A 168 6.94 3.42 -26.71
C PHE A 168 7.15 2.08 -25.99
N PHE A 169 6.34 1.07 -26.33
CA PHE A 169 6.38 -0.21 -25.65
C PHE A 169 7.73 -0.91 -25.81
N GLN A 170 8.29 -0.91 -27.03
CA GLN A 170 9.63 -1.45 -27.27
C GLN A 170 10.71 -0.60 -26.58
N TRP A 171 10.58 0.73 -26.61
CA TRP A 171 11.53 1.62 -25.93
C TRP A 171 11.59 1.38 -24.41
N VAL A 172 10.45 1.11 -23.76
CA VAL A 172 10.40 0.72 -22.33
C VAL A 172 11.24 -0.53 -22.07
N LEU A 173 11.12 -1.55 -22.94
CA LEU A 173 11.90 -2.78 -22.83
C LEU A 173 13.39 -2.54 -23.08
N ASP A 174 13.74 -1.74 -24.10
CA ASP A 174 15.11 -1.42 -24.46
C ASP A 174 15.82 -0.65 -23.33
N LYS A 175 15.10 0.25 -22.65
CA LYS A 175 15.58 0.99 -21.47
C LYS A 175 15.58 0.14 -20.19
N LYS A 176 15.01 -1.07 -20.21
CA LYS A 176 14.89 -1.94 -19.04
C LYS A 176 14.37 -1.20 -17.81
N LEU A 177 13.36 -0.34 -18.01
CA LEU A 177 12.81 0.46 -16.92
C LEU A 177 12.25 -0.47 -15.85
N LYS A 178 12.50 -0.15 -14.57
CA LYS A 178 11.98 -0.93 -13.43
C LYS A 178 10.46 -0.97 -13.46
N TRP A 179 9.85 0.19 -13.62
CA TRP A 179 8.42 0.35 -13.87
C TRP A 179 8.11 1.72 -14.44
N VAL A 180 6.94 1.82 -15.08
CA VAL A 180 6.46 3.08 -15.68
C VAL A 180 5.14 3.51 -15.05
N GLY A 181 5.12 4.72 -14.50
CA GLY A 181 3.95 5.36 -13.91
C GLY A 181 3.33 6.42 -14.83
N VAL A 182 2.02 6.66 -14.69
CA VAL A 182 1.33 7.77 -15.36
C VAL A 182 0.39 8.52 -14.42
N ASP A 183 0.22 9.82 -14.67
CA ASP A 183 -0.62 10.71 -13.86
C ASP A 183 -2.12 10.74 -14.27
N CYS A 184 -2.57 9.75 -15.04
CA CYS A 184 -3.95 9.59 -15.49
C CYS A 184 -4.47 8.18 -15.21
N GLY A 185 -5.74 7.92 -15.55
CA GLY A 185 -6.45 6.74 -15.10
C GLY A 185 -6.01 5.41 -15.73
N THR A 186 -5.22 5.43 -16.82
CA THR A 186 -4.56 4.23 -17.32
C THR A 186 -3.30 4.55 -18.12
N ILE A 187 -2.31 3.64 -18.13
CA ILE A 187 -1.08 3.75 -18.92
C ILE A 187 -1.33 3.56 -20.42
N GLU A 188 -2.33 2.77 -20.77
CA GLU A 188 -2.69 2.55 -22.17
C GLU A 188 -3.41 3.76 -22.74
N HIS A 189 -3.35 3.94 -24.05
CA HIS A 189 -4.25 4.90 -24.68
C HIS A 189 -5.69 4.40 -24.49
N PRO A 190 -6.65 5.21 -24.01
CA PRO A 190 -8.02 4.75 -23.76
C PRO A 190 -8.65 4.07 -24.97
N MET A 191 -8.34 4.56 -26.17
CA MET A 191 -8.83 3.99 -27.43
C MET A 191 -8.23 2.63 -27.84
N ASN A 192 -7.25 2.11 -27.09
CA ASN A 192 -6.75 0.73 -27.21
C ASN A 192 -7.44 -0.24 -26.22
N THR A 193 -8.35 0.28 -25.40
CA THR A 193 -9.08 -0.49 -24.38
C THR A 193 -10.56 -0.63 -24.75
N PRO A 194 -11.41 -1.29 -23.92
CA PRO A 194 -12.86 -1.33 -24.12
C PRO A 194 -13.53 0.06 -24.19
N ILE A 195 -12.90 1.11 -23.65
CA ILE A 195 -13.41 2.50 -23.68
C ILE A 195 -13.83 2.94 -25.08
N ARG A 196 -13.07 2.55 -26.12
CA ARG A 196 -13.38 2.93 -27.51
C ARG A 196 -14.77 2.48 -27.97
N ARG A 197 -15.31 1.42 -27.35
CA ARG A 197 -16.64 0.85 -27.65
C ARG A 197 -17.71 1.34 -26.68
N LEU A 198 -17.34 1.57 -25.42
CA LEU A 198 -18.23 2.17 -24.44
C LEU A 198 -18.57 3.62 -24.80
N HIS A 199 -17.65 4.32 -25.47
CA HIS A 199 -17.77 5.72 -25.86
C HIS A 199 -17.43 5.93 -27.34
N GLU A 200 -18.23 5.37 -28.24
CA GLU A 200 -18.01 5.43 -29.70
C GLU A 200 -17.86 6.88 -30.23
N ASN A 201 -18.61 7.84 -29.68
CA ASN A 201 -18.47 9.24 -30.05
C ASN A 201 -17.08 9.82 -29.70
N GLU A 202 -16.50 9.39 -28.58
CA GLU A 202 -15.16 9.80 -28.16
C GLU A 202 -14.10 9.12 -29.05
N PHE A 203 -14.30 7.86 -29.40
CA PHE A 203 -13.45 7.16 -30.36
C PHE A 203 -13.46 7.83 -31.74
N ASN A 204 -14.63 8.23 -32.25
CA ASN A 204 -14.72 8.92 -33.54
C ASN A 204 -13.95 10.24 -33.54
N LYS A 205 -13.95 10.99 -32.42
CA LYS A 205 -13.14 12.20 -32.26
C LYS A 205 -11.64 11.88 -32.25
N ALA A 206 -11.25 10.87 -31.47
CA ALA A 206 -9.87 10.41 -31.39
C ALA A 206 -9.35 9.94 -32.77
N GLU A 207 -10.14 9.14 -33.48
CA GLU A 207 -9.78 8.63 -34.81
C GLU A 207 -9.66 9.75 -35.84
N ALA A 208 -10.60 10.71 -35.86
CA ALA A 208 -10.49 11.87 -36.74
C ALA A 208 -9.21 12.67 -36.47
N LYS A 209 -8.84 12.85 -35.19
CA LYS A 209 -7.61 13.53 -34.77
C LYS A 209 -6.37 12.75 -35.20
N LEU A 210 -6.35 11.44 -35.00
CA LEU A 210 -5.26 10.55 -35.42
C LEU A 210 -5.06 10.59 -36.94
N LYS A 211 -6.15 10.48 -37.71
CA LYS A 211 -6.13 10.57 -39.19
C LYS A 211 -5.58 11.91 -39.66
N ALA A 212 -6.02 13.01 -39.05
CA ALA A 212 -5.54 14.34 -39.40
C ALA A 212 -4.05 14.55 -39.11
N LYS A 213 -3.54 13.98 -38.01
CA LYS A 213 -2.15 14.16 -37.58
C LYS A 213 -1.17 13.19 -38.25
N TYR A 214 -1.56 11.94 -38.44
CA TYR A 214 -0.66 10.86 -38.86
C TYR A 214 -1.06 10.19 -40.18
N GLY A 215 -2.22 10.52 -40.76
CA GLY A 215 -2.70 9.91 -42.01
C GLY A 215 -3.08 8.43 -41.87
N LYS A 216 -3.29 7.93 -40.65
CA LYS A 216 -3.64 6.54 -40.35
C LYS A 216 -4.96 6.46 -39.58
N THR A 217 -5.74 5.42 -39.84
CA THR A 217 -6.83 4.95 -38.96
C THR A 217 -6.26 4.42 -37.65
N TRP A 218 -7.13 4.19 -36.66
CA TRP A 218 -6.68 3.69 -35.36
C TRP A 218 -6.06 2.29 -35.45
N ASP A 219 -6.72 1.37 -36.18
CA ASP A 219 -6.24 -0.01 -36.32
C ASP A 219 -5.03 -0.12 -37.29
N GLU A 220 -4.75 0.89 -38.15
CA GLU A 220 -3.49 0.99 -38.90
C GLU A 220 -2.32 1.50 -38.04
N MET A 221 -2.61 2.34 -37.03
CA MET A 221 -1.62 2.79 -36.06
C MET A 221 -1.33 1.71 -35.02
N PHE A 222 -2.38 1.02 -34.55
CA PHE A 222 -2.32 -0.06 -33.57
C PHE A 222 -2.95 -1.33 -34.14
N PRO A 223 -2.23 -2.08 -35.01
CA PRO A 223 -2.69 -3.38 -35.46
C PRO A 223 -2.94 -4.29 -34.25
N GLN A 224 -4.13 -4.89 -34.18
CA GLN A 224 -4.61 -5.56 -32.96
C GLN A 224 -3.80 -6.81 -32.58
N ASP A 225 -3.33 -7.55 -33.59
CA ASP A 225 -2.45 -8.71 -33.45
C ASP A 225 -1.09 -8.31 -32.86
N TRP A 226 -0.47 -7.28 -33.43
CA TRP A 226 0.78 -6.72 -32.91
C TRP A 226 0.60 -6.16 -31.50
N TYR A 227 -0.45 -5.38 -31.26
CA TYR A 227 -0.69 -4.75 -29.96
C TYR A 227 -0.91 -5.79 -28.88
N TYR A 228 -1.69 -6.83 -29.17
CA TYR A 228 -1.89 -7.97 -28.27
C TYR A 228 -0.57 -8.69 -27.99
N GLU A 229 0.21 -9.05 -29.01
CA GLU A 229 1.50 -9.72 -28.81
C GLU A 229 2.49 -8.86 -27.99
N MET A 230 2.53 -7.55 -28.24
CA MET A 230 3.42 -6.65 -27.51
C MET A 230 2.98 -6.53 -26.04
N THR A 231 1.73 -6.17 -25.77
CA THR A 231 1.25 -5.82 -24.42
C THR A 231 0.85 -7.04 -23.58
N HIS A 232 0.33 -8.11 -24.18
CA HIS A 232 -0.19 -9.29 -23.46
C HIS A 232 0.76 -10.48 -23.44
N VAL A 233 1.83 -10.45 -24.23
CA VAL A 233 2.81 -11.54 -24.30
C VAL A 233 4.23 -11.03 -24.06
N THR A 234 4.68 -10.06 -24.84
CA THR A 234 6.09 -9.63 -24.84
C THR A 234 6.43 -8.87 -23.57
N MET A 235 5.71 -7.80 -23.24
CA MET A 235 6.00 -6.97 -22.07
C MET A 235 5.92 -7.74 -20.74
N PRO A 236 4.87 -8.55 -20.46
CA PRO A 236 4.81 -9.31 -19.22
C PRO A 236 5.94 -10.34 -19.08
N LYS A 237 6.37 -10.99 -20.18
CA LYS A 237 7.53 -11.90 -20.17
C LYS A 237 8.86 -11.22 -19.90
N HIS A 238 8.92 -9.90 -20.06
CA HIS A 238 10.08 -9.08 -19.72
C HIS A 238 9.91 -8.35 -18.39
N HIS A 239 8.93 -8.76 -17.56
CA HIS A 239 8.66 -8.21 -16.24
C HIS A 239 8.35 -6.71 -16.23
N ALA A 240 7.89 -6.15 -17.35
CA ALA A 240 7.46 -4.76 -17.40
C ALA A 240 6.14 -4.59 -16.63
N ILE A 241 6.15 -3.72 -15.63
CA ILE A 241 5.00 -3.41 -14.78
C ILE A 241 4.71 -1.91 -14.79
N PHE A 242 3.45 -1.57 -14.52
CA PHE A 242 2.96 -0.20 -14.64
C PHE A 242 2.30 0.29 -13.34
N VAL A 243 2.24 1.60 -13.17
CA VAL A 243 1.56 2.24 -12.05
C VAL A 243 0.62 3.32 -12.57
N GLU A 244 -0.66 3.21 -12.24
CA GLU A 244 -1.71 4.08 -12.78
C GLU A 244 -2.23 5.02 -11.69
N SER A 245 -2.84 6.13 -12.11
CA SER A 245 -3.41 7.14 -11.22
C SER A 245 -2.41 7.73 -10.22
N ILE A 246 -1.19 8.05 -10.67
CA ILE A 246 -0.21 8.78 -9.84
C ILE A 246 -0.61 10.25 -9.76
N VAL A 247 -1.13 10.69 -8.62
CA VAL A 247 -1.71 12.02 -8.46
C VAL A 247 -0.95 12.79 -7.37
N GLY A 248 -1.36 12.68 -6.09
CA GLY A 248 -0.68 13.28 -4.94
C GLY A 248 0.06 14.59 -5.23
N GLN A 249 1.37 14.58 -4.97
CA GLN A 249 2.32 15.68 -5.16
C GLN A 249 3.17 15.55 -6.44
N VAL A 250 2.77 14.73 -7.42
CA VAL A 250 3.59 14.45 -8.62
C VAL A 250 3.98 15.72 -9.41
N SER A 251 3.13 16.75 -9.38
CA SER A 251 3.39 18.04 -10.03
C SER A 251 4.56 18.83 -9.42
N GLU A 252 4.99 18.49 -8.21
CA GLU A 252 6.14 19.12 -7.54
C GLU A 252 7.48 18.54 -8.04
N LEU A 253 7.46 17.39 -8.72
CA LEU A 253 8.64 16.66 -9.18
C LEU A 253 8.90 16.76 -10.69
N LYS A 254 8.15 17.62 -11.40
CA LYS A 254 8.25 17.78 -12.86
C LYS A 254 9.68 18.03 -13.32
N ASN A 255 10.16 17.19 -14.24
CA ASN A 255 11.51 17.16 -14.80
C ASN A 255 12.63 16.98 -13.76
N GLN A 256 12.30 16.43 -12.58
CA GLN A 256 13.26 16.17 -11.52
C GLN A 256 13.48 14.68 -11.32
N ARG A 257 14.65 14.36 -10.78
CA ARG A 257 15.00 13.01 -10.33
C ARG A 257 14.70 12.87 -8.84
N ALA A 258 14.36 11.66 -8.44
CA ALA A 258 14.12 11.27 -7.07
C ALA A 258 14.41 9.76 -6.91
N TRP A 259 14.55 9.30 -5.67
CA TRP A 259 14.35 7.89 -5.38
C TRP A 259 12.85 7.64 -5.28
N ILE A 260 12.29 6.79 -6.14
CA ILE A 260 10.85 6.60 -6.27
C ILE A 260 10.53 5.14 -5.95
N SER A 261 9.50 4.94 -5.15
CA SER A 261 9.07 3.63 -4.66
C SER A 261 7.57 3.45 -4.85
N CYS A 262 7.17 2.33 -5.45
CA CYS A 262 5.77 1.89 -5.54
C CYS A 262 5.57 0.72 -4.59
N GLN A 263 4.75 0.89 -3.56
CA GLN A 263 4.58 -0.09 -2.49
C GLN A 263 3.16 -0.67 -2.54
N PRO A 264 2.91 -1.70 -3.38
CA PRO A 264 1.61 -2.35 -3.48
C PRO A 264 1.34 -3.26 -2.29
N ILE A 265 0.06 -3.49 -1.99
CA ILE A 265 -0.35 -4.62 -1.15
C ILE A 265 0.09 -5.92 -1.85
N PRO A 266 0.89 -6.79 -1.21
CA PRO A 266 1.45 -7.99 -1.85
C PRO A 266 0.43 -9.12 -1.97
N PHE A 267 -0.57 -8.93 -2.83
CA PHE A 267 -1.61 -9.93 -3.10
C PHE A 267 -1.09 -11.13 -3.91
N MET A 268 -1.62 -12.32 -3.63
CA MET A 268 -1.28 -13.54 -4.36
C MET A 268 -2.19 -13.81 -5.56
N GLU A 269 -3.47 -13.40 -5.52
CA GLU A 269 -4.47 -13.80 -6.53
C GLU A 269 -4.86 -12.69 -7.51
N VAL A 270 -4.68 -11.43 -7.15
CA VAL A 270 -5.18 -10.30 -7.96
C VAL A 270 -4.18 -9.88 -9.04
N GLU A 271 -4.69 -9.28 -10.09
CA GLU A 271 -3.90 -8.79 -11.22
C GLU A 271 -3.42 -7.34 -11.11
N THR A 272 -4.13 -6.54 -10.32
CA THR A 272 -3.75 -5.18 -9.94
C THR A 272 -3.92 -5.03 -8.43
N ALA A 273 -3.10 -4.19 -7.80
CA ALA A 273 -3.16 -3.98 -6.36
C ALA A 273 -3.00 -2.49 -6.04
N TRP A 274 -3.82 -2.00 -5.11
CA TRP A 274 -3.62 -0.68 -4.51
C TRP A 274 -2.18 -0.53 -4.00
N ALA A 275 -1.63 0.66 -4.23
CA ALA A 275 -0.24 0.96 -3.91
C ALA A 275 -0.11 2.37 -3.37
N ARG A 276 0.74 2.54 -2.36
CA ARG A 276 1.23 3.87 -1.96
C ARG A 276 2.51 4.16 -2.71
N VAL A 277 2.54 5.27 -3.44
CA VAL A 277 3.72 5.70 -4.20
C VAL A 277 4.36 6.86 -3.48
N ALA A 278 5.65 6.73 -3.18
CA ALA A 278 6.42 7.74 -2.47
C ALA A 278 7.69 8.10 -3.24
N ALA A 279 8.14 9.35 -3.13
CA ALA A 279 9.40 9.80 -3.68
C ALA A 279 10.23 10.55 -2.64
N TYR A 280 11.56 10.40 -2.73
CA TYR A 280 12.53 11.00 -1.83
C TYR A 280 13.58 11.79 -2.63
N GLN A 281 13.82 13.03 -2.22
CA GLN A 281 14.97 13.82 -2.67
C GLN A 281 15.94 14.06 -1.52
N ALA A 282 17.21 14.28 -1.86
CA ALA A 282 18.30 14.44 -0.89
C ALA A 282 18.01 15.54 0.16
N PRO A 283 18.46 15.34 1.40
CA PRO A 283 18.44 16.40 2.41
C PRO A 283 19.36 17.56 2.01
N GLU A 284 19.13 18.75 2.57
CA GLU A 284 19.84 19.99 2.17
C GLU A 284 21.37 19.92 2.29
N TRP A 285 21.88 19.08 3.19
CA TRP A 285 23.32 18.93 3.45
C TRP A 285 24.01 17.90 2.56
N MET A 286 23.28 17.21 1.68
CA MET A 286 23.79 16.15 0.82
C MET A 286 23.47 16.43 -0.65
N LYS A 287 24.40 16.06 -1.55
CA LYS A 287 24.15 16.12 -2.99
C LYS A 287 23.24 14.97 -3.44
N ALA A 288 22.41 15.22 -4.45
CA ALA A 288 21.48 14.23 -4.98
C ALA A 288 22.19 12.93 -5.43
N GLU A 289 23.34 13.05 -6.07
CA GLU A 289 24.09 11.88 -6.57
C GLU A 289 24.64 11.02 -5.42
N GLU A 290 25.08 11.63 -4.32
CA GLU A 290 25.53 10.92 -3.12
C GLU A 290 24.34 10.24 -2.44
N PHE A 291 23.21 10.94 -2.32
CA PHE A 291 21.99 10.37 -1.75
C PHE A 291 21.51 9.15 -2.53
N PHE A 292 21.40 9.24 -3.87
CA PHE A 292 20.99 8.12 -4.71
C PHE A 292 21.96 6.94 -4.61
N ALA A 293 23.27 7.20 -4.58
CA ALA A 293 24.27 6.14 -4.43
C ALA A 293 24.19 5.43 -3.07
N GLU A 294 23.80 6.11 -1.99
CA GLU A 294 23.57 5.46 -0.69
C GLU A 294 22.22 4.73 -0.66
N MET A 295 21.18 5.26 -1.32
CA MET A 295 19.89 4.56 -1.46
C MET A 295 20.00 3.26 -2.27
N GLU A 296 20.80 3.25 -3.34
CA GLU A 296 21.06 2.03 -4.14
C GLU A 296 21.77 0.93 -3.35
N LYS A 297 22.58 1.29 -2.36
CA LYS A 297 23.25 0.33 -1.48
C LYS A 297 22.33 -0.15 -0.36
N ALA A 298 21.34 0.66 0.04
CA ALA A 298 20.51 0.38 1.18
C ALA A 298 19.75 -0.93 1.03
N GLU A 299 19.75 -1.73 2.08
CA GLU A 299 18.93 -2.93 2.18
C GLU A 299 17.51 -2.54 2.60
N MET A 300 16.50 -3.11 1.93
CA MET A 300 15.08 -2.94 2.28
C MET A 300 14.49 -4.30 2.65
N PHE A 301 14.12 -4.46 3.92
CA PHE A 301 13.53 -5.68 4.45
C PHE A 301 12.01 -5.57 4.42
N ASP A 302 11.34 -6.54 3.82
CA ASP A 302 9.89 -6.67 3.79
C ASP A 302 9.35 -7.36 5.05
N MET A 303 8.55 -6.62 5.81
CA MET A 303 7.88 -7.12 7.00
C MET A 303 6.42 -7.52 6.71
N THR A 304 6.01 -7.54 5.44
CA THR A 304 4.62 -7.73 5.02
C THR A 304 4.37 -9.15 4.59
N VAL A 305 3.61 -9.92 5.37
CA VAL A 305 3.14 -11.23 4.91
C VAL A 305 2.19 -11.01 3.72
N PRO A 306 2.31 -11.77 2.62
CA PRO A 306 1.44 -11.63 1.46
C PRO A 306 -0.03 -11.72 1.84
N PHE A 307 -0.92 -11.19 1.01
CA PHE A 307 -2.35 -11.27 1.25
C PHE A 307 -3.00 -12.25 0.27
N SER A 308 -3.74 -13.21 0.80
CA SER A 308 -4.32 -14.31 0.03
C SER A 308 -5.71 -14.68 0.51
N VAL A 309 -6.48 -15.34 -0.35
CA VAL A 309 -7.71 -16.05 0.05
C VAL A 309 -7.46 -17.15 1.10
N ARG A 310 -6.18 -17.48 1.32
CA ARG A 310 -5.71 -18.42 2.35
C ARG A 310 -5.25 -17.76 3.64
N SER A 311 -5.17 -16.42 3.68
CA SER A 311 -4.82 -15.70 4.91
C SER A 311 -5.90 -15.94 5.98
N PRO A 312 -5.55 -16.47 7.16
CA PRO A 312 -6.51 -16.68 8.23
C PRO A 312 -7.16 -15.38 8.66
N GLN A 313 -8.45 -15.48 8.96
CA GLN A 313 -9.22 -14.36 9.46
C GLN A 313 -9.18 -14.29 10.98
N TRP A 314 -9.28 -13.08 11.51
CA TRP A 314 -9.60 -12.91 12.91
C TRP A 314 -11.03 -13.38 13.19
N ALA A 315 -11.17 -14.53 13.85
CA ALA A 315 -12.44 -15.08 14.32
C ALA A 315 -13.59 -15.00 13.29
N ASN A 316 -14.63 -14.22 13.57
CA ASN A 316 -15.88 -14.11 12.80
C ASN A 316 -15.82 -13.07 11.66
N TYR A 317 -14.63 -12.63 11.24
CA TYR A 317 -14.47 -11.63 10.20
C TYR A 317 -14.62 -12.27 8.81
N GLU A 318 -15.13 -11.52 7.84
CA GLU A 318 -15.25 -11.99 6.45
C GLU A 318 -13.85 -12.16 5.82
N PRO A 319 -13.47 -13.35 5.33
CA PRO A 319 -12.16 -13.59 4.72
C PRO A 319 -12.05 -12.91 3.35
N LEU A 320 -10.84 -12.90 2.78
CA LEU A 320 -10.67 -12.47 1.39
C LEU A 320 -11.35 -13.43 0.43
N SER A 321 -12.27 -12.89 -0.37
CA SER A 321 -12.75 -13.53 -1.59
C SER A 321 -12.33 -12.72 -2.82
N VAL A 322 -11.93 -13.42 -3.87
CA VAL A 322 -11.51 -12.83 -5.16
C VAL A 322 -12.36 -13.45 -6.26
N LYS A 323 -13.11 -12.61 -6.99
CA LYS A 323 -13.92 -13.02 -8.13
C LYS A 323 -13.45 -12.30 -9.38
N TYR A 324 -12.85 -13.04 -10.31
CA TYR A 324 -12.59 -12.50 -11.66
C TYR A 324 -13.92 -12.23 -12.38
N PHE A 325 -14.09 -11.00 -12.86
CA PHE A 325 -15.26 -10.59 -13.67
C PHE A 325 -14.86 -10.25 -15.12
N LYS A 326 -13.56 -10.03 -15.36
CA LYS A 326 -12.98 -9.72 -16.67
C LYS A 326 -11.77 -10.62 -16.89
N ARG A 327 -11.64 -11.17 -18.11
CA ARG A 327 -10.50 -11.99 -18.52
C ARG A 327 -10.03 -11.57 -19.90
N VAL A 328 -8.73 -11.67 -20.15
CA VAL A 328 -8.09 -11.30 -21.43
C VAL A 328 -8.80 -11.95 -22.63
N GLY A 329 -8.99 -13.27 -22.61
CA GLY A 329 -9.66 -13.98 -23.71
C GLY A 329 -11.17 -13.67 -23.86
N GLY A 330 -11.77 -12.94 -22.93
CA GLY A 330 -13.21 -12.69 -22.87
C GLY A 330 -13.68 -11.45 -23.64
N ALA A 331 -12.78 -10.61 -24.17
CA ALA A 331 -13.18 -9.38 -24.84
C ALA A 331 -12.34 -9.09 -26.09
N HIS A 332 -13.04 -8.78 -27.19
CA HIS A 332 -12.54 -8.12 -28.39
C HIS A 332 -11.09 -8.44 -28.78
N TYR A 333 -10.81 -9.69 -29.20
CA TYR A 333 -9.47 -10.13 -29.63
C TYR A 333 -8.36 -9.90 -28.59
N GLY A 334 -8.68 -10.04 -27.30
CA GLY A 334 -7.69 -9.91 -26.24
C GLY A 334 -7.36 -8.47 -25.85
N MET A 335 -8.09 -7.46 -26.30
CA MET A 335 -7.88 -6.04 -25.96
C MET A 335 -8.38 -5.65 -24.56
N ALA A 336 -8.52 -6.59 -23.63
CA ALA A 336 -8.92 -6.31 -22.26
C ALA A 336 -7.94 -6.95 -21.28
N ARG A 337 -7.80 -6.32 -20.12
CA ARG A 337 -7.05 -6.87 -18.99
C ARG A 337 -7.88 -7.91 -18.23
N ASN A 338 -7.23 -8.77 -17.47
CA ASN A 338 -7.88 -9.46 -16.35
C ASN A 338 -8.39 -8.41 -15.35
N GLY A 339 -9.45 -8.75 -14.62
CA GLY A 339 -10.08 -7.86 -13.64
C GLY A 339 -10.79 -8.68 -12.57
N SER A 340 -10.54 -8.33 -11.32
CA SER A 340 -11.08 -8.98 -10.12
C SER A 340 -11.88 -8.02 -9.25
N ILE A 341 -12.87 -8.59 -8.57
CA ILE A 341 -13.63 -7.97 -7.49
C ILE A 341 -13.22 -8.68 -6.20
N CYS A 342 -12.79 -7.89 -5.22
CA CYS A 342 -12.41 -8.37 -3.91
C CYS A 342 -13.50 -8.06 -2.88
N ASN A 343 -13.62 -8.91 -1.87
CA ASN A 343 -14.41 -8.64 -0.67
C ASN A 343 -13.71 -9.20 0.55
N ALA A 344 -13.59 -8.40 1.61
CA ALA A 344 -12.88 -8.78 2.83
C ALA A 344 -13.18 -7.81 3.97
N SER A 345 -13.08 -8.29 5.21
CA SER A 345 -12.88 -7.41 6.38
C SER A 345 -11.47 -6.83 6.36
N ILE A 346 -11.26 -5.61 6.85
CA ILE A 346 -9.97 -4.89 6.73
C ILE A 346 -8.96 -5.12 7.87
N HIS A 347 -9.22 -6.13 8.70
CA HIS A 347 -8.39 -6.55 9.84
C HIS A 347 -7.85 -7.97 9.59
N LEU A 348 -7.28 -8.18 8.41
CA LEU A 348 -6.80 -9.47 7.94
C LEU A 348 -5.36 -9.32 7.47
N ALA A 349 -4.56 -10.38 7.58
CA ALA A 349 -3.16 -10.36 7.16
C ALA A 349 -2.39 -9.15 7.75
N THR A 350 -1.29 -8.75 7.13
CA THR A 350 -0.53 -7.58 7.59
C THR A 350 -1.28 -6.27 7.30
N HIS A 351 -1.62 -5.51 8.34
CA HIS A 351 -2.44 -4.31 8.23
C HIS A 351 -2.11 -3.28 9.33
N MET A 352 -2.61 -2.05 9.15
CA MET A 352 -2.54 -0.96 10.12
C MET A 352 -3.94 -0.65 10.65
N ASP A 353 -4.11 -0.82 11.95
CA ASP A 353 -5.28 -0.36 12.68
C ASP A 353 -5.20 1.14 12.96
N GLY A 354 -6.01 1.92 12.24
CA GLY A 354 -6.06 3.35 12.37
C GLY A 354 -6.89 3.84 13.56
N GLU A 355 -6.77 5.13 13.87
CA GLU A 355 -7.40 5.73 15.05
C GLU A 355 -8.91 5.43 15.14
N LYS A 356 -9.62 5.49 14.01
CA LYS A 356 -11.07 5.23 13.94
C LYS A 356 -11.47 3.81 14.30
N HIS A 357 -10.55 2.84 14.37
CA HIS A 357 -10.86 1.49 14.79
C HIS A 357 -11.47 1.47 16.21
N PHE A 358 -10.85 2.19 17.15
CA PHE A 358 -11.31 2.29 18.55
C PHE A 358 -11.67 3.70 19.01
N TYR A 359 -11.27 4.73 18.26
CA TYR A 359 -11.55 6.13 18.55
C TYR A 359 -12.34 6.76 17.38
N PRO A 360 -13.68 6.69 17.37
CA PRO A 360 -14.50 7.13 16.23
C PRO A 360 -14.27 8.59 15.78
N ASN A 361 -13.80 9.45 16.69
CA ASN A 361 -13.48 10.85 16.43
C ASN A 361 -12.04 11.09 15.90
N GLY A 362 -11.24 10.03 15.74
CA GLY A 362 -9.89 10.08 15.18
C GLY A 362 -9.87 10.29 13.67
N ARG A 363 -8.68 10.29 13.09
CA ARG A 363 -8.45 10.34 11.64
C ARG A 363 -8.74 8.98 10.99
N SER A 364 -9.27 8.99 9.77
CA SER A 364 -9.22 7.80 8.90
C SER A 364 -7.80 7.58 8.38
N ILE A 365 -7.53 6.41 7.82
CA ILE A 365 -6.21 6.07 7.26
C ILE A 365 -5.75 7.13 6.24
N GLY A 366 -6.62 7.49 5.28
CA GLY A 366 -6.31 8.46 4.23
C GLY A 366 -6.13 9.91 4.70
N GLN A 367 -6.63 10.24 5.89
CA GLN A 367 -6.42 11.56 6.52
C GLN A 367 -5.06 11.69 7.23
N THR A 368 -4.35 10.59 7.42
CA THR A 368 -3.04 10.60 8.07
C THR A 368 -1.94 10.86 7.04
N PRO A 369 -1.14 11.93 7.20
CA PRO A 369 -0.05 12.28 6.29
C PRO A 369 1.01 11.17 6.19
N LEU A 370 1.74 11.11 5.07
CA LEU A 370 2.73 10.05 4.85
C LEU A 370 3.91 10.12 5.84
N GLU A 371 4.27 11.31 6.29
CA GLU A 371 5.30 11.57 7.30
C GLU A 371 4.98 11.01 8.69
N ASP A 372 3.70 10.74 8.98
CA ASP A 372 3.26 10.04 10.19
C ASP A 372 3.39 8.51 10.05
N TRP A 373 3.53 8.00 8.82
CA TRP A 373 3.67 6.57 8.54
C TRP A 373 5.13 6.11 8.39
N VAL A 374 6.06 7.02 8.15
CA VAL A 374 7.48 6.72 7.94
C VAL A 374 8.36 7.46 8.95
N GLY A 375 9.55 6.94 9.24
CA GLY A 375 10.52 7.66 10.06
C GLY A 375 11.55 6.77 10.75
N PRO A 376 12.42 7.38 11.59
CA PRO A 376 13.27 6.63 12.50
C PRO A 376 12.46 5.70 13.40
N GLY A 377 13.03 4.53 13.69
CA GLY A 377 12.42 3.60 14.61
C GLY A 377 13.38 2.50 15.04
N VAL A 378 12.86 1.57 15.83
CA VAL A 378 13.59 0.42 16.35
C VAL A 378 12.83 -0.87 16.11
N VAL A 379 13.57 -1.94 15.84
CA VAL A 379 13.07 -3.31 15.98
C VAL A 379 13.58 -3.83 17.32
N ALA A 380 12.69 -4.23 18.21
CA ALA A 380 13.00 -4.81 19.51
C ALA A 380 12.74 -6.32 19.47
N ASP A 381 13.79 -7.11 19.28
CA ASP A 381 13.72 -8.58 19.32
C ASP A 381 13.69 -9.07 20.78
N ILE A 382 12.50 -9.38 21.25
CA ILE A 382 12.23 -9.96 22.57
C ILE A 382 11.83 -11.44 22.46
N SER A 383 12.01 -12.07 21.30
CA SER A 383 11.55 -13.45 21.05
C SER A 383 12.10 -14.47 22.04
N HIS A 384 13.34 -14.26 22.50
CA HIS A 384 14.01 -15.09 23.50
C HIS A 384 13.52 -14.86 24.94
N LEU A 385 12.72 -13.80 25.18
CA LEU A 385 12.20 -13.43 26.50
C LEU A 385 10.73 -13.80 26.68
N VAL A 386 10.05 -14.23 25.62
CA VAL A 386 8.61 -14.52 25.64
C VAL A 386 8.31 -15.95 25.20
N SER A 387 7.19 -16.46 25.71
CA SER A 387 6.60 -17.75 25.36
C SER A 387 5.07 -17.61 25.27
N ASN A 388 4.35 -18.72 25.09
CA ASN A 388 2.89 -18.74 25.07
C ASN A 388 2.29 -17.90 26.22
N SER A 389 1.43 -16.95 25.85
CA SER A 389 0.69 -16.06 26.75
C SER A 389 1.57 -15.33 27.76
N SER A 390 2.78 -14.95 27.35
CA SER A 390 3.66 -14.14 28.18
C SER A 390 3.25 -12.67 28.17
N VAL A 391 3.47 -12.02 29.30
CA VAL A 391 3.36 -10.57 29.42
C VAL A 391 4.75 -9.96 29.22
N TYR A 392 4.92 -9.11 28.21
CA TYR A 392 6.14 -8.34 28.00
C TYR A 392 6.00 -6.92 28.59
N THR A 393 7.12 -6.35 29.04
CA THR A 393 7.15 -5.04 29.74
C THR A 393 7.97 -4.00 28.98
N PRO A 394 7.81 -2.70 29.26
CA PRO A 394 8.71 -1.67 28.75
C PRO A 394 10.18 -1.96 29.05
N ALA A 395 10.49 -2.49 30.24
CA ALA A 395 11.86 -2.85 30.62
C ALA A 395 12.47 -3.94 29.72
N MET A 396 11.66 -4.87 29.20
CA MET A 396 12.14 -5.88 28.25
C MET A 396 12.48 -5.24 26.89
N ILE A 397 11.68 -4.28 26.42
CA ILE A 397 11.97 -3.53 25.19
C ILE A 397 13.27 -2.74 25.35
N GLU A 398 13.38 -1.95 26.41
CA GLU A 398 14.56 -1.10 26.70
C GLU A 398 15.83 -1.94 27.01
N SER A 399 15.68 -3.23 27.31
CA SER A 399 16.83 -4.13 27.52
C SER A 399 17.52 -4.57 26.22
N VAL A 400 16.83 -4.46 25.08
CA VAL A 400 17.34 -4.93 23.78
C VAL A 400 17.55 -3.79 22.77
N VAL A 401 16.93 -2.63 22.97
CA VAL A 401 17.09 -1.43 22.14
C VAL A 401 16.95 -0.15 22.96
N ASP A 402 17.55 0.94 22.48
CA ASP A 402 17.35 2.29 23.01
C ASP A 402 16.23 2.99 22.24
N VAL A 403 15.08 3.18 22.90
CA VAL A 403 13.87 3.77 22.29
C VAL A 403 13.86 5.29 22.50
N HIS A 404 13.89 6.05 21.40
CA HIS A 404 13.88 7.51 21.44
C HIS A 404 12.45 8.07 21.36
N GLU A 405 12.30 9.32 21.77
CA GLU A 405 11.01 10.01 21.66
C GLU A 405 10.61 10.14 20.18
N GLY A 406 9.39 9.75 19.82
CA GLY A 406 8.90 9.85 18.44
C GLY A 406 9.31 8.70 17.52
N ASP A 407 10.04 7.70 18.02
CA ASP A 407 10.40 6.51 17.25
C ASP A 407 9.16 5.70 16.85
N ILE A 408 9.26 5.04 15.70
CA ILE A 408 8.44 3.86 15.37
C ILE A 408 8.97 2.67 16.16
N LEU A 409 8.11 1.87 16.78
CA LEU A 409 8.52 0.68 17.55
C LEU A 409 7.97 -0.60 16.91
N VAL A 410 8.83 -1.46 16.39
CA VAL A 410 8.45 -2.82 15.97
C VAL A 410 8.88 -3.81 17.05
N ILE A 411 7.92 -4.54 17.62
CA ILE A 411 8.14 -5.54 18.66
C ILE A 411 8.15 -6.91 17.98
N LYS A 412 9.33 -7.54 17.92
CA LYS A 412 9.53 -8.87 17.36
C LYS A 412 9.49 -9.87 18.51
N THR A 413 8.38 -10.60 18.62
CA THR A 413 8.15 -11.60 19.66
C THR A 413 8.50 -13.03 19.21
N GLY A 414 8.83 -13.20 17.93
CA GLY A 414 9.03 -14.50 17.30
C GLY A 414 7.73 -15.18 16.89
N TRP A 415 6.57 -14.51 17.02
CA TRP A 415 5.27 -15.12 16.71
C TRP A 415 5.01 -15.28 15.22
N TYR A 416 5.72 -14.54 14.37
CA TYR A 416 5.66 -14.73 12.91
C TYR A 416 5.92 -16.19 12.50
N ASP A 417 6.71 -16.94 13.29
CA ASP A 417 7.04 -18.35 13.05
C ASP A 417 5.80 -19.26 13.13
N TYR A 418 4.72 -18.84 13.80
CA TYR A 418 3.46 -19.59 13.88
C TYR A 418 2.40 -19.07 12.90
N GLY A 419 2.70 -18.02 12.13
CA GLY A 419 1.79 -17.41 11.16
C GLY A 419 1.59 -18.24 9.89
N TRP A 420 0.60 -17.86 9.07
CA TRP A 420 0.02 -18.69 8.00
C TRP A 420 0.91 -18.98 6.78
N LYS A 421 2.06 -18.29 6.66
CA LYS A 421 3.07 -18.52 5.62
C LYS A 421 4.40 -19.03 6.22
N SER A 422 4.36 -19.59 7.41
CA SER A 422 5.51 -20.22 8.07
C SER A 422 5.45 -21.75 7.98
N GLU A 423 6.61 -22.41 7.96
CA GLU A 423 6.73 -23.87 8.07
C GLU A 423 6.21 -24.39 9.41
N ASN A 424 6.34 -23.59 10.48
CA ASN A 424 5.88 -23.91 11.83
C ASN A 424 4.46 -23.37 12.13
N SER A 425 3.68 -23.05 11.08
CA SER A 425 2.33 -22.49 11.21
C SER A 425 1.46 -23.29 12.19
N ASP A 426 0.94 -22.60 13.20
CA ASP A 426 -0.01 -23.11 14.18
C ASP A 426 -1.03 -22.01 14.44
N GLU A 427 -2.13 -22.04 13.69
CA GLU A 427 -3.14 -20.97 13.71
C GLU A 427 -3.72 -20.75 15.11
N PHE A 428 -3.96 -21.81 15.88
CA PHE A 428 -4.50 -21.65 17.24
C PHE A 428 -3.48 -20.99 18.17
N ARG A 429 -2.21 -21.41 18.09
CA ARG A 429 -1.14 -20.79 18.87
C ARG A 429 -0.90 -19.33 18.46
N TYR A 430 -0.89 -19.07 17.15
CA TYR A 430 -0.71 -17.73 16.59
C TYR A 430 -1.84 -16.78 17.05
N MET A 431 -3.09 -17.24 16.93
CA MET A 431 -4.27 -16.42 17.21
C MET A 431 -4.54 -16.22 18.70
N ILE A 432 -4.34 -17.25 19.53
CA ILE A 432 -4.89 -17.26 20.90
C ILE A 432 -3.80 -17.28 21.98
N LYS A 433 -2.58 -17.74 21.65
CA LYS A 433 -1.50 -17.93 22.63
C LYS A 433 -0.35 -16.94 22.48
N HIS A 434 -0.50 -15.91 21.66
CA HIS A 434 0.53 -14.89 21.49
C HIS A 434 0.79 -14.08 22.76
N PRO A 435 2.03 -13.58 22.95
CA PRO A 435 2.35 -12.69 24.05
C PRO A 435 1.73 -11.30 23.83
N GLY A 436 1.68 -10.51 24.90
CA GLY A 436 1.13 -9.16 24.90
C GLY A 436 1.67 -8.29 26.04
N PRO A 437 1.33 -7.00 26.06
CA PRO A 437 1.97 -6.03 26.93
C PRO A 437 1.48 -6.07 28.39
N SER A 438 2.31 -5.54 29.28
CA SER A 438 1.98 -5.25 30.68
C SER A 438 1.08 -4.01 30.81
N PRO A 439 0.35 -3.84 31.94
CA PRO A 439 -0.58 -2.73 32.12
C PRO A 439 0.05 -1.32 32.07
N ASP A 440 1.35 -1.19 32.33
CA ASP A 440 2.09 0.07 32.27
C ASP A 440 2.60 0.41 30.85
N PHE A 441 2.45 -0.49 29.88
CA PHE A 441 3.03 -0.33 28.55
C PHE A 441 2.42 0.83 27.77
N ALA A 442 1.09 0.97 27.77
CA ALA A 442 0.43 2.06 27.05
C ALA A 442 0.78 3.44 27.62
N VAL A 443 1.04 3.53 28.93
CA VAL A 443 1.52 4.76 29.56
C VAL A 443 2.94 5.06 29.09
N TRP A 444 3.84 4.09 29.17
CA TRP A 444 5.23 4.25 28.70
C TRP A 444 5.30 4.64 27.21
N ALA A 445 4.53 3.97 26.34
CA ALA A 445 4.51 4.27 24.91
C ALA A 445 4.01 5.70 24.63
N ALA A 446 3.00 6.16 25.38
CA ALA A 446 2.51 7.53 25.30
C ALA A 446 3.54 8.56 25.80
N GLU A 447 4.26 8.27 26.89
CA GLU A 447 5.32 9.12 27.42
C GLU A 447 6.51 9.24 26.45
N LYS A 448 6.89 8.12 25.81
CA LYS A 448 7.87 8.08 24.71
C LYS A 448 7.36 8.70 23.41
N LYS A 449 6.07 9.07 23.32
CA LYS A 449 5.43 9.59 22.12
C LYS A 449 5.71 8.70 20.90
N ILE A 450 5.65 7.39 21.08
CA ILE A 450 5.87 6.42 20.01
C ILE A 450 4.98 6.80 18.83
N LYS A 451 5.53 6.81 17.61
CA LYS A 451 4.79 7.26 16.42
C LYS A 451 3.68 6.26 16.07
N TRP A 452 4.04 4.98 15.97
CA TRP A 452 3.13 3.84 15.88
C TRP A 452 3.89 2.57 16.28
N ILE A 453 3.16 1.51 16.61
CA ILE A 453 3.72 0.23 17.09
C ILE A 453 3.46 -0.86 16.07
N GLY A 454 4.46 -1.67 15.71
CA GLY A 454 4.30 -2.88 14.91
C GLY A 454 4.48 -4.13 15.75
N VAL A 455 3.69 -5.18 15.51
CA VAL A 455 3.84 -6.49 16.17
C VAL A 455 3.79 -7.62 15.14
N ASP A 456 4.54 -8.69 15.40
CA ASP A 456 4.49 -9.95 14.65
C ASP A 456 3.39 -10.91 15.14
N CYS A 457 2.53 -10.42 16.03
CA CYS A 457 1.34 -11.11 16.52
C CYS A 457 0.11 -10.73 15.71
N VAL A 458 -0.97 -11.50 15.83
CA VAL A 458 -2.25 -11.15 15.20
C VAL A 458 -2.87 -9.89 15.78
N ALA A 459 -2.57 -9.55 17.04
CA ALA A 459 -3.07 -8.36 17.73
C ALA A 459 -1.99 -7.75 18.64
N ALA A 460 -2.04 -6.43 18.84
CA ALA A 460 -1.15 -5.69 19.75
C ALA A 460 -1.51 -5.90 21.24
N ASP A 461 -2.79 -6.12 21.54
CA ASP A 461 -3.25 -6.48 22.89
C ASP A 461 -2.93 -7.93 23.23
N HIS A 462 -2.69 -8.22 24.52
CA HIS A 462 -2.65 -9.61 24.97
C HIS A 462 -4.01 -10.29 24.71
N PRO A 463 -4.09 -11.52 24.15
CA PRO A 463 -5.36 -12.11 23.74
C PRO A 463 -6.32 -12.30 24.93
N MET A 464 -5.77 -12.61 26.11
CA MET A 464 -6.55 -12.73 27.35
C MET A 464 -7.09 -11.40 27.91
N ASN A 465 -6.73 -10.28 27.30
CA ASN A 465 -7.27 -8.95 27.59
C ASN A 465 -8.36 -8.52 26.58
N THR A 466 -8.88 -9.49 25.83
CA THR A 466 -9.92 -9.31 24.81
C THR A 466 -11.05 -10.32 25.04
N ILE A 467 -12.05 -10.35 24.15
CA ILE A 467 -13.11 -11.36 24.16
C ILE A 467 -12.61 -12.82 24.10
N GLN A 468 -11.37 -13.05 23.64
CA GLN A 468 -10.79 -14.38 23.54
C GLN A 468 -10.72 -15.11 24.89
N ARG A 469 -10.62 -14.40 26.03
CA ARG A 469 -10.68 -15.04 27.36
C ARG A 469 -12.00 -15.76 27.62
N VAL A 470 -13.09 -15.26 27.03
CA VAL A 470 -14.45 -15.84 27.16
C VAL A 470 -14.62 -17.01 26.19
N TRP A 471 -14.10 -16.87 24.97
CA TRP A 471 -14.20 -17.92 23.94
C TRP A 471 -13.25 -19.10 24.18
N HIS A 472 -12.12 -18.86 24.85
CA HIS A 472 -11.10 -19.87 25.15
C HIS A 472 -10.82 -19.96 26.67
N PRO A 473 -11.81 -20.36 27.49
CA PRO A 473 -11.70 -20.31 28.96
C PRO A 473 -10.59 -21.19 29.52
N LYS A 474 -10.30 -22.33 28.86
CA LYS A 474 -9.16 -23.19 29.24
C LYS A 474 -7.81 -22.47 29.01
N THR A 475 -7.64 -21.83 27.86
CA THR A 475 -6.41 -21.07 27.56
C THR A 475 -6.26 -19.88 28.51
N PHE A 476 -7.38 -19.26 28.88
CA PHE A 476 -7.38 -18.21 29.90
C PHE A 476 -6.92 -18.71 31.27
N GLU A 477 -7.38 -19.88 31.71
CA GLU A 477 -6.93 -20.51 32.96
C GLU A 477 -5.41 -20.80 32.91
N GLU A 478 -4.91 -21.37 31.81
CA GLU A 478 -3.47 -21.63 31.59
C GLU A 478 -2.65 -20.31 31.68
N ALA A 479 -3.12 -19.25 31.04
CA ALA A 479 -2.46 -17.94 31.06
C ALA A 479 -2.51 -17.31 32.47
N ASN A 480 -3.62 -17.45 33.20
CA ASN A 480 -3.77 -16.95 34.56
C ASN A 480 -2.84 -17.64 35.56
N GLU A 481 -2.68 -18.97 35.46
CA GLU A 481 -1.71 -19.70 36.26
C GLU A 481 -0.27 -19.24 35.98
N LYS A 482 0.05 -19.00 34.70
CA LYS A 482 1.33 -18.42 34.30
C LYS A 482 1.52 -17.02 34.89
N LEU A 483 0.51 -16.15 34.82
CA LEU A 483 0.58 -14.80 35.38
C LEU A 483 0.81 -14.81 36.90
N LYS A 484 0.08 -15.67 37.63
CA LYS A 484 0.27 -15.86 39.08
C LYS A 484 1.69 -16.30 39.41
N ARG A 485 2.25 -17.22 38.63
CA ARG A 485 3.62 -17.70 38.82
C ARG A 485 4.65 -16.60 38.56
N ASP A 486 4.47 -15.85 37.48
CA ASP A 486 5.49 -14.92 36.98
C ASP A 486 5.40 -13.54 37.69
N PHE A 487 4.21 -13.12 38.13
CA PHE A 487 3.95 -11.79 38.73
C PHE A 487 3.30 -11.82 40.12
N GLY A 488 2.91 -12.98 40.63
CA GLY A 488 2.28 -13.11 41.96
C GLY A 488 0.84 -12.60 42.06
N LYS A 489 0.22 -12.25 40.94
CA LYS A 489 -1.16 -11.75 40.83
C LYS A 489 -1.93 -12.54 39.80
N ASP A 490 -3.23 -12.66 40.00
CA ASP A 490 -4.12 -13.16 38.96
C ASP A 490 -4.45 -12.10 37.90
N TRP A 491 -5.11 -12.54 36.83
CA TRP A 491 -5.40 -11.71 35.68
C TRP A 491 -6.28 -10.52 36.01
N ASP A 492 -7.29 -10.68 36.86
CA ASP A 492 -8.23 -9.61 37.18
C ASP A 492 -7.65 -8.65 38.24
N GLU A 493 -6.67 -9.10 39.03
CA GLU A 493 -5.85 -8.25 39.91
C GLU A 493 -4.83 -7.39 39.12
N MET A 494 -4.26 -7.92 38.03
CA MET A 494 -3.27 -7.21 37.21
C MET A 494 -3.90 -6.37 36.10
N TYR A 495 -4.96 -6.88 35.49
CA TYR A 495 -5.75 -6.28 34.41
C TYR A 495 -7.23 -6.15 34.80
N PRO A 496 -7.59 -5.30 35.78
CA PRO A 496 -8.98 -4.95 36.02
C PRO A 496 -9.70 -4.57 34.72
N LEU A 497 -10.78 -5.29 34.40
CA LEU A 497 -11.48 -5.19 33.10
C LEU A 497 -12.04 -3.80 32.82
N ASP A 498 -12.39 -3.04 33.85
CA ASP A 498 -12.91 -1.67 33.75
C ASP A 498 -11.85 -0.66 33.32
N HIS A 499 -10.56 -1.01 33.43
CA HIS A 499 -9.46 -0.13 33.08
C HIS A 499 -8.63 -0.61 31.89
N TYR A 500 -8.34 -1.91 31.81
CA TYR A 500 -7.34 -2.42 30.87
C TYR A 500 -7.91 -3.22 29.70
N TYR A 501 -9.23 -3.44 29.58
CA TYR A 501 -9.76 -4.18 28.43
C TYR A 501 -9.36 -3.52 27.11
N GLN A 502 -8.64 -4.24 26.24
CA GLN A 502 -8.05 -3.72 24.99
C GLN A 502 -7.27 -2.39 25.18
N ASP A 503 -6.47 -2.34 26.26
CA ASP A 503 -5.71 -1.17 26.71
C ASP A 503 -4.90 -0.50 25.60
N MET A 504 -4.18 -1.31 24.80
CA MET A 504 -3.33 -0.79 23.74
C MET A 504 -4.18 0.02 22.76
N HIS A 505 -5.34 -0.47 22.36
CA HIS A 505 -6.18 0.25 21.42
C HIS A 505 -6.89 1.46 22.06
N LEU A 506 -7.56 1.26 23.19
CA LEU A 506 -8.40 2.30 23.81
C LEU A 506 -7.59 3.48 24.36
N ASN A 507 -6.39 3.24 24.88
CA ASN A 507 -5.59 4.29 25.54
C ASN A 507 -4.50 4.92 24.66
N LEU A 508 -4.20 4.34 23.49
CA LEU A 508 -3.19 4.85 22.56
C LEU A 508 -3.81 5.51 21.31
N PHE A 509 -4.92 5.00 20.79
CA PHE A 509 -5.49 5.53 19.54
C PHE A 509 -5.97 6.98 19.64
N PRO A 510 -6.59 7.43 20.75
CA PRO A 510 -6.88 8.85 20.97
C PRO A 510 -5.63 9.75 21.04
N LYS A 511 -4.45 9.15 21.26
CA LYS A 511 -3.14 9.82 21.26
C LYS A 511 -2.41 9.65 19.93
N LYS A 512 -3.07 9.07 18.91
CA LYS A 512 -2.56 8.82 17.55
C LYS A 512 -1.47 7.75 17.46
N ILE A 513 -1.28 6.95 18.50
CA ILE A 513 -0.32 5.85 18.50
C ILE A 513 -1.10 4.60 18.07
N VAL A 514 -0.96 4.28 16.79
CA VAL A 514 -1.72 3.23 16.07
C VAL A 514 -0.87 1.96 15.88
N HIS A 515 -1.49 0.85 15.45
CA HIS A 515 -0.82 -0.46 15.44
C HIS A 515 -0.74 -1.09 14.05
N ALA A 516 0.44 -1.57 13.66
CA ALA A 516 0.62 -2.54 12.60
C ALA A 516 0.61 -3.96 13.19
N GLU A 517 -0.22 -4.84 12.67
CA GLU A 517 -0.38 -6.20 13.17
C GLU A 517 -0.06 -7.22 12.08
N ASN A 518 0.28 -8.45 12.49
CA ASN A 518 0.68 -9.55 11.61
C ASN A 518 1.92 -9.25 10.75
N LEU A 519 2.91 -8.53 11.29
CA LEU A 519 4.22 -8.40 10.63
C LEU A 519 4.93 -9.77 10.57
N GLY A 520 5.76 -9.99 9.55
CA GLY A 520 6.46 -11.27 9.37
C GLY A 520 7.51 -11.24 8.26
N LEU A 521 7.70 -12.35 7.54
CA LEU A 521 8.72 -12.51 6.49
C LEU A 521 10.13 -12.13 6.97
N GLU A 522 10.77 -11.13 6.36
CA GLU A 522 12.17 -10.76 6.60
C GLU A 522 12.35 -10.09 7.97
N LEU A 523 11.26 -9.80 8.69
CA LEU A 523 11.31 -9.50 10.13
C LEU A 523 12.02 -10.61 10.91
N ALA A 524 11.95 -11.86 10.43
CA ALA A 524 12.67 -12.99 11.04
C ALA A 524 14.18 -12.75 11.13
N ASP A 525 14.74 -12.12 10.10
CA ASP A 525 16.18 -11.91 9.93
C ASP A 525 16.65 -10.57 10.50
N LEU A 526 15.72 -9.68 10.88
CA LEU A 526 16.05 -8.40 11.50
C LEU A 526 16.45 -8.56 12.97
N PRO A 527 17.70 -8.24 13.35
CA PRO A 527 18.10 -8.18 14.75
C PRO A 527 17.58 -6.89 15.42
N SER A 528 17.64 -6.87 16.75
CA SER A 528 17.42 -5.64 17.52
C SER A 528 18.32 -4.50 17.03
N GLY A 529 17.74 -3.33 16.81
CA GLY A 529 18.51 -2.17 16.36
C GLY A 529 17.64 -1.01 15.86
N ARG A 530 18.29 0.10 15.51
CA ARG A 530 17.65 1.27 14.89
C ARG A 530 17.54 1.09 13.39
N TYR A 531 16.44 1.51 12.79
CA TYR A 531 16.18 1.45 11.35
C TYR A 531 15.44 2.72 10.92
N TYR A 532 15.38 2.97 9.62
CA TYR A 532 14.32 3.82 9.09
C TYR A 532 13.16 2.92 8.66
N ILE A 533 11.97 3.12 9.21
CA ILE A 533 10.84 2.22 9.04
C ILE A 533 9.75 2.94 8.23
N GLY A 534 9.16 2.23 7.27
CA GLY A 534 8.09 2.74 6.42
C GLY A 534 6.82 1.90 6.48
N CYS A 535 5.67 2.58 6.60
CA CYS A 535 4.34 2.01 6.43
C CYS A 535 3.67 2.67 5.21
N PHE A 536 3.32 1.86 4.22
CA PHE A 536 2.81 2.29 2.93
C PHE A 536 1.39 1.75 2.70
N VAL A 537 0.46 2.23 3.52
CA VAL A 537 -0.96 1.85 3.49
C VAL A 537 -1.74 2.60 2.43
N GLN A 538 -2.74 1.95 1.83
CA GLN A 538 -3.62 2.59 0.86
C GLN A 538 -4.31 3.83 1.48
N LYS A 539 -4.39 4.92 0.72
CA LYS A 539 -4.88 6.22 1.19
C LYS A 539 -6.42 6.30 1.26
N GLY A 540 -7.03 5.41 2.06
CA GLY A 540 -8.47 5.24 2.18
C GLY A 540 -9.18 6.32 3.01
N MET A 541 -10.04 7.14 2.40
CA MET A 541 -10.62 8.33 3.03
C MET A 541 -11.71 8.04 4.06
N GLU A 542 -12.51 6.99 3.86
CA GLU A 542 -13.55 6.55 4.81
C GLU A 542 -13.12 5.32 5.65
N ILE A 543 -11.83 4.95 5.56
CA ILE A 543 -11.32 3.66 6.01
C ILE A 543 -10.70 3.76 7.42
N GLU A 544 -11.04 2.81 8.29
CA GLU A 544 -10.57 2.79 9.69
C GLU A 544 -9.31 1.95 9.94
N SER A 545 -9.05 0.93 9.12
CA SER A 545 -7.88 0.07 9.13
C SER A 545 -7.51 -0.31 7.71
N MET A 546 -6.24 -0.55 7.38
CA MET A 546 -5.86 -0.78 5.98
C MET A 546 -4.62 -1.64 5.82
N TRP A 547 -4.65 -2.53 4.84
CA TRP A 547 -3.47 -3.23 4.34
C TRP A 547 -2.47 -2.26 3.72
N GLY A 548 -1.19 -2.63 3.75
CA GLY A 548 -0.13 -1.85 3.13
C GLY A 548 1.14 -2.68 3.00
N ARG A 549 2.22 -2.04 2.56
CA ARG A 549 3.58 -2.60 2.66
C ARG A 549 4.30 -1.97 3.85
N PHE A 550 4.92 -2.82 4.66
CA PHE A 550 5.74 -2.45 5.82
C PHE A 550 7.17 -2.86 5.55
N VAL A 551 8.09 -1.90 5.62
CA VAL A 551 9.50 -2.15 5.29
C VAL A 551 10.44 -1.47 6.29
N ALA A 552 11.61 -2.07 6.47
CA ALA A 552 12.71 -1.48 7.23
C ALA A 552 13.91 -1.24 6.30
N PHE A 553 14.51 -0.05 6.39
CA PHE A 553 15.69 0.34 5.63
C PHE A 553 16.93 0.31 6.52
N LYS A 554 18.04 -0.16 5.94
CA LYS A 554 19.35 -0.26 6.55
C LYS A 554 20.43 0.15 5.55
N GLU A 555 21.50 0.79 6.00
CA GLU A 555 22.68 1.06 5.18
C GLU A 555 23.27 -0.25 4.60
N GLY A 556 23.75 -0.18 3.36
CA GLY A 556 24.48 -1.29 2.72
C GLY A 556 25.98 -1.27 2.92
#